data_AF-A0A0L7L780-F1
#
_entry.id   AF-A0A0L7L780-F1
#
_cell.length_a   1.000
_cell.length_b   1.000
_cell.length_c   1.000
_cell.angle_alpha   90.00
_cell.angle_beta   90.00
_cell.angle_gamma   90.00
#
_symmetry.space_group_name_H-M   'P 1'
#
loop_
_entity.id
_entity.type
_entity.pdbx_description
1 polymer ?
#
loop_
_entity_poly.entity_id
_entity_poly.type
_entity_poly.pdbx_seq_one_letter_code
_entity_poly.pdbx_strand_id
1 'polypeptide(L)'
;MLYLKFRRYPENSNKKDYIVFLNHNKENTAFTDKDRMALSKGLREHGVSGVMHLRSLNKFKVGITFYLPNNANMFLQNKKLLDQLSLRASIPIFSLIGSFSKVITVRRFMRRMRGDGGAAVQFQPTQAVAVTFASTNLREHVYLDSWRHECMRYGHIAKFFRNSEVCSISTEGHNFRQCNVDPKNAKCLNCNGNHIAISSSCP
;
A
#
# COMPACT_ATOMS: atom_id res chain seq x y z
N MET A 1 12.89 17.15 3.80
CA MET A 1 13.16 16.35 2.59
C MET A 1 12.86 14.89 2.91
N LEU A 2 11.60 14.45 2.77
CA LEU A 2 11.20 13.07 3.11
C LEU A 2 11.56 12.16 1.94
N TYR A 3 12.60 11.36 2.13
CA TYR A 3 13.02 10.30 1.22
C TYR A 3 11.82 9.41 0.86
N LEU A 4 11.42 9.44 -0.41
CA LEU A 4 10.53 8.45 -1.00
C LEU A 4 11.28 7.11 -1.06
N LYS A 5 11.37 6.41 0.07
CA LYS A 5 11.74 4.99 0.09
C LYS A 5 10.79 4.27 -0.86
N PHE A 6 11.34 3.58 -1.85
CA PHE A 6 10.57 2.79 -2.82
C PHE A 6 9.59 1.88 -2.05
N ARG A 7 8.29 2.20 -2.13
CA ARG A 7 7.24 1.44 -1.48
C ARG A 7 7.03 0.15 -2.27
N ARG A 8 7.02 -0.99 -1.58
CA ARG A 8 6.80 -2.33 -2.15
C ARG A 8 5.59 -2.97 -1.47
N TYR A 9 4.89 -3.84 -2.19
CA TYR A 9 3.88 -4.72 -1.62
C TYR A 9 4.54 -5.79 -0.73
N PRO A 10 3.93 -6.18 0.40
CA PRO A 10 4.43 -7.28 1.22
C PRO A 10 4.33 -8.61 0.46
N GLU A 11 5.37 -9.43 0.53
CA GLU A 11 5.43 -10.73 -0.17
C GLU A 11 4.38 -11.72 0.35
N ASN A 12 4.05 -11.65 1.65
CA ASN A 12 3.05 -12.51 2.31
C ASN A 12 1.65 -11.87 2.37
N SER A 13 1.36 -10.90 1.49
CA SER A 13 0.04 -10.27 1.46
C SER A 13 -1.00 -11.25 0.90
N ASN A 14 -2.15 -11.36 1.55
CA ASN A 14 -3.31 -12.16 1.09
C ASN A 14 -4.35 -11.32 0.34
N LYS A 15 -3.93 -10.20 -0.28
CA LYS A 15 -4.82 -9.38 -1.10
C LYS A 15 -5.09 -10.08 -2.42
N LYS A 16 -6.34 -9.96 -2.90
CA LYS A 16 -6.76 -10.51 -4.19
C LYS A 16 -6.11 -9.76 -5.37
N ASP A 17 -5.92 -8.44 -5.21
CA ASP A 17 -5.46 -7.56 -6.29
C ASP A 17 -4.33 -6.63 -5.80
N TYR A 18 -3.28 -6.50 -6.62
CA TYR A 18 -2.16 -5.58 -6.41
C TYR A 18 -2.10 -4.53 -7.51
N ILE A 19 -2.50 -3.30 -7.20
CA ILE A 19 -2.68 -2.26 -8.22
C ILE A 19 -1.48 -1.33 -8.25
N VAL A 20 -0.86 -1.11 -9.40
CA VAL A 20 0.18 -0.09 -9.58
C VAL A 20 -0.41 1.07 -10.37
N PHE A 21 -0.28 2.29 -9.84
CA PHE A 21 -0.71 3.51 -10.50
C PHE A 21 0.40 4.06 -11.36
N LEU A 22 0.05 4.40 -12.60
CA LEU A 22 0.90 5.04 -13.58
C LEU A 22 0.40 6.45 -13.84
N ASN A 23 1.33 7.40 -13.75
CA ASN A 23 1.17 8.78 -14.18
C ASN A 23 2.32 9.12 -15.13
N HIS A 24 2.12 10.08 -16.03
CA HIS A 24 3.24 10.69 -16.75
C HIS A 24 4.19 11.41 -15.77
N ASN A 25 5.48 11.46 -16.12
CA ASN A 25 6.49 12.19 -15.34
C ASN A 25 6.20 13.70 -15.29
N LYS A 26 5.64 14.25 -16.38
CA LYS A 26 5.11 15.61 -16.41
C LYS A 26 3.74 15.67 -15.77
N GLU A 27 3.60 16.50 -14.73
CA GLU A 27 2.33 16.71 -14.05
C GLU A 27 1.23 17.17 -15.02
N ASN A 28 -0.02 16.80 -14.73
CA ASN A 28 -1.22 17.15 -15.52
C ASN A 28 -1.21 16.70 -17.00
N THR A 29 -0.34 15.77 -17.39
CA THR A 29 -0.39 15.17 -18.73
C THR A 29 -1.42 14.06 -18.78
N ALA A 30 -2.34 14.13 -19.74
CA ALA A 30 -3.39 13.13 -19.90
C ALA A 30 -2.88 11.88 -20.65
N PHE A 31 -3.42 10.71 -20.32
CA PHE A 31 -3.21 9.49 -21.09
C PHE A 31 -4.09 9.48 -22.33
N THR A 32 -3.45 9.42 -23.49
CA THR A 32 -4.09 9.21 -24.79
C THR A 32 -4.26 7.73 -25.09
N ASP A 33 -5.04 7.39 -26.11
CA ASP A 33 -5.15 5.99 -26.56
C ASP A 33 -3.83 5.45 -27.12
N LYS A 34 -3.02 6.31 -27.74
CA LYS A 34 -1.67 5.97 -28.18
C LYS A 34 -0.78 5.55 -27.00
N ASP A 35 -0.85 6.27 -25.87
CA ASP A 35 -0.10 5.92 -24.66
C ASP A 35 -0.54 4.57 -24.09
N ARG A 36 -1.85 4.29 -24.10
CA ARG A 36 -2.41 3.02 -23.62
C ARG A 36 -1.99 1.85 -24.49
N MET A 37 -1.94 2.04 -25.81
CA MET A 37 -1.42 1.06 -26.75
C MET A 37 0.07 0.83 -26.56
N ALA A 38 0.86 1.90 -26.44
CA ALA A 38 2.29 1.83 -26.19
C ALA A 38 2.61 1.11 -24.86
N LEU A 39 1.83 1.39 -23.81
CA LEU A 39 1.93 0.68 -22.53
C LEU A 39 1.60 -0.81 -22.70
N SER A 40 0.50 -1.15 -23.36
CA SER A 40 0.09 -2.54 -23.57
C SER A 40 1.12 -3.33 -24.39
N LYS A 41 1.73 -2.69 -25.40
CA LYS A 41 2.83 -3.25 -26.19
C LYS A 41 4.09 -3.41 -25.35
N GLY A 42 4.50 -2.36 -24.63
CA GLY A 42 5.69 -2.36 -23.79
C GLY A 42 5.65 -3.39 -22.65
N LEU A 43 4.48 -3.65 -22.07
CA LEU A 43 4.31 -4.73 -21.08
C LEU A 43 4.68 -6.10 -21.65
N ARG A 44 4.32 -6.38 -22.91
CA ARG A 44 4.66 -7.64 -23.58
C ARG A 44 6.14 -7.70 -23.96
N GLU A 45 6.66 -6.62 -24.57
CA GLU A 45 8.04 -6.55 -25.05
C GLU A 45 9.08 -6.62 -23.91
N HIS A 46 8.75 -6.07 -22.75
CA HIS A 46 9.62 -6.11 -21.57
C HIS A 46 9.33 -7.30 -20.64
N GLY A 47 8.55 -8.29 -21.10
CA GLY A 47 8.31 -9.54 -20.37
C GLY A 47 7.61 -9.35 -19.02
N VAL A 48 6.75 -8.34 -18.88
CA VAL A 48 6.02 -8.09 -17.63
C VAL A 48 4.93 -9.14 -17.44
N SER A 49 5.14 -10.03 -16.48
CA SER A 49 4.25 -11.15 -16.19
C SER A 49 3.18 -10.83 -15.14
N GLY A 50 2.10 -11.62 -15.14
CA GLY A 50 1.07 -11.59 -14.10
C GLY A 50 0.19 -10.33 -14.08
N VAL A 51 0.12 -9.60 -15.19
CA VAL A 51 -0.84 -8.52 -15.40
C VAL A 51 -2.23 -9.14 -15.60
N MET A 52 -3.20 -8.74 -14.79
CA MET A 52 -4.59 -9.16 -14.90
C MET A 52 -5.37 -8.26 -15.85
N HIS A 53 -5.31 -6.94 -15.62
CA HIS A 53 -5.99 -5.96 -16.45
C HIS A 53 -5.36 -4.58 -16.29
N LEU A 54 -5.54 -3.76 -17.33
CA LEU A 54 -5.27 -2.34 -17.30
C LEU A 54 -6.59 -1.59 -17.22
N ARG A 55 -6.69 -0.59 -16.32
CA ARG A 55 -7.89 0.22 -16.14
C ARG A 55 -7.54 1.69 -16.12
N SER A 56 -8.23 2.51 -16.90
CA SER A 56 -8.16 3.97 -16.74
C SER A 56 -8.89 4.35 -15.45
N LEU A 57 -8.18 5.08 -14.57
CA LEU A 57 -8.76 5.57 -13.32
C LEU A 57 -9.30 6.99 -13.49
N ASN A 58 -8.59 7.80 -14.27
CA ASN A 58 -9.02 9.09 -14.79
C ASN A 58 -8.15 9.47 -15.99
N LYS A 59 -8.37 10.68 -16.55
CA LYS A 59 -7.59 11.17 -17.69
C LYS A 59 -6.08 11.26 -17.46
N PHE A 60 -5.61 11.34 -16.21
CA PHE A 60 -4.19 11.50 -15.87
C PHE A 60 -3.55 10.24 -15.29
N LYS A 61 -4.32 9.16 -15.11
CA LYS A 61 -3.87 8.00 -14.35
C LYS A 61 -4.44 6.68 -14.88
N VAL A 62 -3.55 5.71 -15.03
CA VAL A 62 -3.87 4.32 -15.37
C VAL A 62 -3.48 3.40 -14.20
N GLY A 63 -4.31 2.41 -13.91
CA GLY A 63 -4.01 1.34 -12.96
C GLY A 63 -3.69 0.04 -13.69
N ILE A 64 -2.62 -0.62 -13.27
CA ILE A 64 -2.30 -2.00 -13.68
C ILE A 64 -2.51 -2.91 -12.49
N THR A 65 -3.34 -3.93 -12.64
CA THR A 65 -3.63 -4.90 -11.59
C THR A 65 -2.81 -6.16 -11.79
N PHE A 66 -2.16 -6.65 -10.74
CA PHE A 66 -1.38 -7.87 -10.72
C PHE A 66 -1.98 -8.89 -9.75
N TYR A 67 -1.81 -10.18 -10.06
CA TYR A 67 -2.25 -11.29 -9.21
C TYR A 67 -1.33 -11.50 -7.98
N LEU A 68 -0.02 -11.29 -8.15
CA LEU A 68 0.99 -11.51 -7.10
C LEU A 68 1.70 -10.20 -6.72
N PRO A 69 2.04 -10.02 -5.42
CA PRO A 69 2.77 -8.84 -4.96
C PRO A 69 4.16 -8.75 -5.61
N ASN A 70 4.81 -9.89 -5.86
CA ASN A 70 6.12 -9.94 -6.49
C ASN A 70 6.10 -9.35 -7.92
N ASN A 71 5.10 -9.68 -8.72
CA ASN A 71 4.97 -9.16 -10.08
C ASN A 71 4.78 -7.63 -10.09
N ALA A 72 3.93 -7.12 -9.19
CA ALA A 72 3.77 -5.68 -9.00
C ALA A 72 5.07 -5.00 -8.54
N ASN A 73 5.81 -5.63 -7.62
CA ASN A 73 7.10 -5.12 -7.12
C ASN A 73 8.20 -5.13 -8.18
N MET A 74 8.24 -6.14 -9.03
CA MET A 74 9.15 -6.21 -10.18
C MET A 74 8.80 -5.12 -11.21
N PHE A 75 7.52 -4.94 -11.50
CA PHE A 75 7.07 -3.87 -12.38
C PHE A 75 7.43 -2.47 -11.86
N LEU A 76 7.24 -2.21 -10.56
CA LEU A 76 7.66 -0.95 -9.90
C LEU A 76 9.16 -0.65 -10.06
N GLN A 77 9.98 -1.69 -10.27
CA GLN A 77 11.43 -1.59 -10.45
C GLN A 77 11.86 -1.58 -11.91
N ASN A 78 10.94 -1.78 -12.86
CA ASN A 78 11.26 -1.82 -14.29
C ASN A 78 11.48 -0.42 -14.85
N LYS A 79 12.65 0.16 -14.54
CA LYS A 79 13.06 1.48 -15.01
C LYS A 79 13.12 1.57 -16.53
N LYS A 80 13.56 0.51 -17.21
CA LYS A 80 13.71 0.48 -18.67
C LYS A 80 12.39 0.80 -19.38
N LEU A 81 11.30 0.11 -18.99
CA LEU A 81 9.97 0.35 -19.54
C LEU A 81 9.41 1.72 -19.12
N LEU A 82 9.54 2.06 -17.83
CA LEU A 82 8.96 3.29 -17.28
C LEU A 82 9.61 4.54 -17.88
N ASP A 83 10.93 4.55 -18.02
CA ASP A 83 11.68 5.66 -18.61
C ASP A 83 11.40 5.76 -20.12
N GLN A 84 11.35 4.62 -20.83
CA GLN A 84 10.99 4.58 -22.26
C GLN A 84 9.62 5.21 -22.54
N LEU A 85 8.65 5.02 -21.64
CA LEU A 85 7.30 5.58 -21.76
C LEU A 85 7.15 6.93 -21.03
N SER A 86 8.20 7.45 -20.40
CA SER A 86 8.14 8.67 -19.56
C SER A 86 7.08 8.60 -18.45
N LEU A 87 6.91 7.43 -17.85
CA LEU A 87 5.93 7.13 -16.81
C LEU A 87 6.58 6.97 -15.44
N ARG A 88 5.80 7.29 -14.42
CA ARG A 88 6.10 7.03 -13.02
C ARG A 88 5.11 6.03 -12.44
N ALA A 89 5.64 4.96 -11.88
CA ALA A 89 4.87 3.96 -11.15
C ALA A 89 4.80 4.26 -9.65
N SER A 90 3.66 3.99 -9.03
CA SER A 90 3.46 4.18 -7.60
C SER A 90 2.40 3.23 -7.03
N ILE A 91 2.56 2.87 -5.76
CA ILE A 91 1.57 2.11 -5.01
C ILE A 91 0.49 3.07 -4.48
N PRO A 92 -0.82 2.81 -4.68
CA PRO A 92 -1.88 3.60 -4.10
C PRO A 92 -1.79 3.65 -2.57
N ILE A 93 -1.94 4.83 -1.98
CA ILE A 93 -1.84 5.01 -0.52
C ILE A 93 -2.85 4.13 0.24
N PHE A 94 -4.09 3.99 -0.26
CA PHE A 94 -5.09 3.11 0.36
C PHE A 94 -4.67 1.64 0.41
N SER A 95 -3.83 1.18 -0.51
CA SER A 95 -3.35 -0.19 -0.51
C SER A 95 -2.28 -0.45 0.57
N LEU A 96 -1.77 0.61 1.20
CA LEU A 96 -0.82 0.53 2.32
C LEU A 96 -1.50 0.78 3.67
N ILE A 97 -2.73 1.30 3.64
CA ILE A 97 -3.53 1.51 4.83
C ILE A 97 -4.21 0.19 5.19
N GLY A 98 -3.82 -0.37 6.32
CA GLY A 98 -4.52 -1.48 6.97
C GLY A 98 -5.62 -0.95 7.87
N SER A 99 -6.81 -1.54 7.77
CA SER A 99 -7.92 -1.30 8.69
C SER A 99 -8.79 -2.56 8.75
N PHE A 100 -9.45 -2.79 9.88
CA PHE A 100 -10.44 -3.86 10.05
C PHE A 100 -11.69 -3.66 9.19
N SER A 101 -11.89 -2.45 8.66
CA SER A 101 -12.95 -2.15 7.71
C SER A 101 -12.37 -1.82 6.33
N LYS A 102 -13.08 -2.21 5.28
CA LYS A 102 -12.65 -1.95 3.90
C LYS A 102 -12.50 -0.43 3.69
N VAL A 103 -11.29 0.00 3.33
CA VAL A 103 -11.02 1.38 2.92
C VAL A 103 -11.60 1.60 1.53
N ILE A 104 -12.51 2.56 1.40
CA ILE A 104 -13.12 2.93 0.12
C ILE A 104 -12.25 3.96 -0.60
N THR A 105 -11.91 5.05 0.08
CA THR A 105 -11.16 6.16 -0.51
C THR A 105 -10.18 6.78 0.47
N VAL A 106 -9.07 7.30 -0.06
CA VAL A 106 -8.09 8.09 0.70
C VAL A 106 -7.79 9.34 -0.12
N ARG A 107 -8.11 10.51 0.43
CA ARG A 107 -7.83 11.81 -0.19
C ARG A 107 -6.87 12.61 0.67
N ARG A 108 -5.90 13.29 0.06
CA ARG A 108 -5.02 14.22 0.78
C ARG A 108 -5.64 15.60 0.78
N PHE A 109 -5.58 16.30 1.91
CA PHE A 109 -6.03 17.69 1.97
C PHE A 109 -5.02 18.58 1.24
N MET A 110 -5.52 19.48 0.41
CA MET A 110 -4.73 20.45 -0.34
C MET A 110 -4.89 21.82 0.32
N ARG A 111 -3.78 22.50 0.63
CA ARG A 111 -3.78 23.88 1.11
C ARG A 111 -3.68 24.82 -0.09
N ARG A 112 -4.56 25.81 -0.13
CA ARG A 112 -4.48 26.92 -1.08
C ARG A 112 -3.32 27.83 -0.68
N MET A 113 -2.35 28.00 -1.55
CA MET A 113 -1.23 28.94 -1.43
C MET A 113 -1.48 30.09 -2.39
N ARG A 114 -1.28 31.33 -1.91
CA ARG A 114 -1.19 32.50 -2.78
C ARG A 114 0.26 32.57 -3.24
N GLY A 115 0.51 32.48 -4.54
CA GLY A 115 1.84 32.74 -5.08
C GLY A 115 2.19 34.22 -4.94
N ASP A 116 3.47 34.52 -4.71
CA ASP A 116 3.96 35.89 -4.74
C ASP A 116 3.63 36.52 -6.10
N GLY A 117 2.93 37.66 -6.09
CA GLY A 117 2.49 38.36 -7.29
C GLY A 117 1.05 38.11 -7.75
N GLY A 118 0.22 37.36 -7.00
CA GLY A 118 -1.24 37.36 -7.17
C GLY A 118 -1.80 36.64 -8.40
N ALA A 119 -0.96 36.13 -9.30
CA ALA A 119 -1.42 35.59 -10.59
C ALA A 119 -1.81 34.10 -10.59
N ALA A 120 -1.40 33.30 -9.61
CA ALA A 120 -1.72 31.86 -9.58
C ALA A 120 -2.04 31.34 -8.18
N VAL A 121 -3.20 30.70 -8.05
CA VAL A 121 -3.55 29.89 -6.88
C VAL A 121 -2.84 28.55 -7.00
N GLN A 122 -1.83 28.32 -6.17
CA GLN A 122 -1.13 27.04 -6.13
C GLN A 122 -1.72 26.16 -5.02
N PHE A 123 -1.96 24.89 -5.28
CA PHE A 123 -2.44 23.95 -4.27
C PHE A 123 -1.27 23.10 -3.78
N GLN A 124 -0.92 23.22 -2.50
CA GLN A 124 0.14 22.41 -1.89
C GLN A 124 -0.46 21.26 -1.08
N PRO A 125 -0.02 20.01 -1.30
CA PRO A 125 -0.48 18.89 -0.50
C PRO A 125 -0.07 19.05 0.97
N THR A 126 -1.01 18.89 1.89
CA THR A 126 -0.73 18.90 3.33
C THR A 126 -0.33 17.51 3.84
N GLN A 127 0.11 17.43 5.09
CA GLN A 127 0.35 16.14 5.75
C GLN A 127 -0.95 15.40 6.12
N ALA A 128 -2.09 16.10 6.14
CA ALA A 128 -3.38 15.52 6.51
C ALA A 128 -4.03 14.74 5.34
N VAL A 129 -4.68 13.62 5.68
CA VAL A 129 -5.48 12.81 4.76
C VAL A 129 -6.85 12.53 5.36
N ALA A 130 -7.87 12.45 4.52
CA ALA A 130 -9.17 11.91 4.88
C ALA A 130 -9.30 10.50 4.31
N VAL A 131 -9.69 9.56 5.16
CA VAL A 131 -9.88 8.15 4.83
C VAL A 131 -11.36 7.82 5.01
N THR A 132 -11.97 7.19 4.01
CA THR A 132 -13.37 6.75 4.04
C THR A 132 -13.42 5.24 4.18
N PHE A 133 -14.17 4.74 5.15
CA PHE A 133 -14.36 3.31 5.41
C PHE A 133 -15.76 2.87 4.97
N ALA A 134 -15.88 1.63 4.51
CA ALA A 134 -17.17 0.97 4.33
C ALA A 134 -17.68 0.47 5.68
N SER A 135 -17.97 1.39 6.58
CA SER A 135 -18.40 1.13 7.96
C SER A 135 -19.31 2.27 8.42
N THR A 136 -20.31 1.95 9.23
CA THR A 136 -21.19 2.93 9.88
C THR A 136 -20.56 3.54 11.12
N ASN A 137 -19.60 2.85 11.73
CA ASN A 137 -18.87 3.32 12.90
C ASN A 137 -17.51 3.89 12.50
N LEU A 138 -17.19 5.07 13.05
CA LEU A 138 -15.87 5.69 12.94
C LEU A 138 -14.87 4.85 13.75
N ARG A 139 -13.74 4.50 13.13
CA ARG A 139 -12.70 3.67 13.77
C ARG A 139 -11.71 4.56 14.53
N GLU A 140 -11.30 4.11 15.71
CA GLU A 140 -10.33 4.82 16.54
C GLU A 140 -8.91 4.80 15.95
N HIS A 141 -8.56 3.74 15.23
CA HIS A 141 -7.21 3.54 14.72
C HIS A 141 -7.17 3.06 13.27
N VAL A 142 -6.12 3.49 12.58
CA VAL A 142 -5.80 3.13 11.19
C VAL A 142 -4.32 2.80 11.14
N TYR A 143 -3.97 1.65 10.55
CA TYR A 143 -2.58 1.20 10.50
C TYR A 143 -1.95 1.65 9.19
N LEU A 144 -0.85 2.39 9.31
CA LEU A 144 0.03 2.70 8.18
C LEU A 144 1.10 1.61 8.15
N ASP A 145 1.18 0.93 7.01
CA ASP A 145 2.04 -0.23 6.76
C ASP A 145 1.54 -1.53 7.40
N SER A 146 1.51 -2.59 6.58
CA SER A 146 0.98 -3.92 6.93
C SER A 146 1.99 -4.76 7.71
N TRP A 147 2.94 -4.13 8.41
CA TRP A 147 4.06 -4.84 9.02
C TRP A 147 3.89 -5.01 10.52
N ARG A 148 3.65 -6.27 10.89
CA ARG A 148 3.80 -6.79 12.23
C ARG A 148 5.21 -7.38 12.30
N HIS A 149 6.12 -6.70 12.99
CA HIS A 149 7.42 -7.28 13.33
C HIS A 149 7.33 -8.05 14.64
N GLU A 150 8.36 -8.85 14.94
CA GLU A 150 8.59 -9.81 16.05
C GLU A 150 7.89 -9.53 17.40
N CYS A 151 7.55 -8.28 17.68
CA CYS A 151 6.79 -7.82 18.83
C CYS A 151 5.28 -8.06 18.79
N MET A 152 4.73 -8.41 17.61
CA MET A 152 3.31 -8.62 17.33
C MET A 152 2.35 -7.45 17.65
N ARG A 153 2.89 -6.28 17.99
CA ARG A 153 2.15 -5.03 18.23
C ARG A 153 2.00 -4.22 16.95
N TYR A 154 0.87 -3.53 16.85
CA TYR A 154 0.62 -2.59 15.77
C TYR A 154 1.49 -1.34 15.87
N GLY A 155 1.87 -0.77 14.72
CA GLY A 155 2.53 0.54 14.64
C GLY A 155 4.01 0.56 15.01
N HIS A 156 4.64 -0.60 15.21
CA HIS A 156 6.07 -0.69 15.52
C HIS A 156 6.90 -1.02 14.27
N ILE A 157 8.00 -0.27 14.07
CA ILE A 157 8.97 -0.50 13.00
C ILE A 157 10.13 -1.33 13.57
N ALA A 158 10.50 -2.45 12.93
CA ALA A 158 11.57 -3.36 13.42
C ALA A 158 12.87 -2.64 13.78
N LYS A 159 13.25 -1.60 13.02
CA LYS A 159 14.48 -0.85 13.25
C LYS A 159 14.54 -0.17 14.64
N PHE A 160 13.40 0.16 15.24
CA PHE A 160 13.32 0.81 16.56
C PHE A 160 12.86 -0.14 17.65
N PHE A 161 12.83 -1.44 17.36
CA PHE A 161 12.37 -2.44 18.30
C PHE A 161 13.44 -2.73 19.36
N ARG A 162 13.04 -2.69 20.63
CA ARG A 162 13.88 -2.98 21.79
C ARG A 162 13.36 -4.14 22.64
N ASN A 163 12.23 -4.76 22.28
CA ASN A 163 11.69 -5.87 23.09
C ASN A 163 12.16 -7.22 22.52
N SER A 164 11.92 -8.29 23.27
CA SER A 164 12.17 -9.66 22.83
C SER A 164 11.13 -10.13 21.81
N GLU A 165 11.50 -11.14 21.02
CA GLU A 165 10.57 -11.85 20.13
C GLU A 165 9.37 -12.40 20.89
N VAL A 166 8.17 -12.29 20.31
CA VAL A 166 6.90 -12.75 20.91
C VAL A 166 6.18 -13.72 19.97
N CYS A 167 5.71 -14.84 20.53
CA CYS A 167 4.97 -15.87 19.81
C CYS A 167 3.62 -15.36 19.29
N SER A 168 3.31 -15.68 18.04
CA SER A 168 2.06 -15.30 17.38
C SER A 168 0.81 -15.99 17.94
N ILE A 169 0.99 -17.12 18.62
CA ILE A 169 -0.07 -18.02 19.11
C ILE A 169 -0.30 -17.81 20.60
N SER A 170 0.76 -17.93 21.41
CA SER A 170 0.68 -17.89 22.88
C SER A 170 1.00 -16.53 23.49
N THR A 171 1.58 -15.60 22.72
CA THR A 171 2.08 -14.28 23.20
C THR A 171 3.26 -14.34 24.17
N GLU A 172 3.91 -15.49 24.27
CA GLU A 172 5.09 -15.71 25.12
C GLU A 172 6.42 -15.44 24.39
N GLY A 173 7.51 -15.35 25.14
CA GLY A 173 8.86 -15.04 24.63
C GLY A 173 9.53 -16.21 23.91
N HIS A 174 8.97 -16.67 22.79
CA HIS A 174 9.56 -17.69 21.92
C HIS A 174 9.09 -17.55 20.47
N ASN A 175 9.78 -18.20 19.53
CA ASN A 175 9.39 -18.23 18.12
C ASN A 175 8.14 -19.11 17.93
N PHE A 176 7.19 -18.67 17.09
CA PHE A 176 5.94 -19.42 16.84
C PHE A 176 6.15 -20.87 16.36
N ARG A 177 7.28 -21.18 15.73
CA ARG A 177 7.63 -22.55 15.29
C ARG A 177 7.94 -23.49 16.45
N GLN A 178 8.26 -22.95 17.61
CA GLN A 178 8.56 -23.68 18.85
C GLN A 178 7.37 -23.62 19.82
N CYS A 179 6.21 -23.13 19.37
CA CYS A 179 5.04 -23.01 20.22
C CYS A 179 4.29 -24.35 20.30
N ASN A 180 4.02 -24.79 21.53
CA ASN A 180 3.25 -26.01 21.80
C ASN A 180 1.75 -25.75 21.99
N VAL A 181 1.30 -24.49 21.84
CA VAL A 181 -0.12 -24.12 21.97
C VAL A 181 -0.82 -24.39 20.65
N ASP A 182 -1.95 -25.10 20.70
CA ASP A 182 -2.82 -25.28 19.53
C ASP A 182 -3.34 -23.90 19.06
N PRO A 183 -3.24 -23.55 17.76
CA PRO A 183 -3.81 -22.32 17.21
C PRO A 183 -5.29 -22.05 17.54
N LYS A 184 -6.08 -23.08 17.86
CA LYS A 184 -7.48 -22.94 18.33
C LYS A 184 -7.61 -22.32 19.72
N ASN A 185 -6.56 -22.41 20.52
CA ASN A 185 -6.44 -21.82 21.86
C ASN A 185 -5.51 -20.59 21.85
N ALA A 186 -5.28 -20.01 20.67
CA ALA A 186 -4.42 -18.86 20.53
C ALA A 186 -5.01 -17.64 21.24
N LYS A 187 -4.13 -16.88 21.90
CA LYS A 187 -4.52 -15.63 22.57
C LYS A 187 -3.93 -14.47 21.78
N CYS A 188 -4.76 -13.48 21.44
CA CYS A 188 -4.27 -12.31 20.73
C CYS A 188 -3.63 -11.32 21.70
N LEU A 189 -2.37 -10.95 21.46
CA LEU A 189 -1.68 -9.90 22.23
C LEU A 189 -2.37 -8.53 22.18
N ASN A 190 -3.11 -8.26 21.10
CA ASN A 190 -3.66 -6.92 20.84
C ASN A 190 -5.06 -6.71 21.43
N CYS A 191 -5.91 -7.74 21.42
CA CYS A 191 -7.30 -7.65 21.88
C CYS A 191 -7.67 -8.69 22.95
N ASN A 192 -6.74 -9.57 23.34
CA ASN A 192 -6.97 -10.72 24.21
C ASN A 192 -8.04 -11.71 23.73
N GLY A 193 -8.49 -11.61 22.46
CA GLY A 193 -9.44 -12.54 21.85
C GLY A 193 -8.83 -13.89 21.51
N ASN A 194 -9.70 -14.89 21.29
CA ASN A 194 -9.31 -16.26 20.93
C ASN A 194 -8.97 -16.38 19.42
N HIS A 195 -7.82 -15.83 19.04
CA HIS A 195 -7.23 -15.97 17.72
C HIS A 195 -5.74 -15.58 17.77
N ILE A 196 -4.98 -16.02 16.77
CA ILE A 196 -3.57 -15.64 16.63
C ILE A 196 -3.41 -14.13 16.55
N ALA A 197 -2.31 -13.60 17.09
CA ALA A 197 -2.04 -12.17 17.14
C ALA A 197 -2.07 -11.52 15.75
N ILE A 198 -1.72 -12.25 14.69
CA ILE A 198 -1.67 -11.79 13.31
C ILE A 198 -3.03 -11.86 12.57
N SER A 199 -4.09 -12.36 13.19
CA SER A 199 -5.38 -12.56 12.53
C SER A 199 -5.95 -11.26 11.97
N SER A 200 -6.57 -11.33 10.80
CA SER A 200 -7.37 -10.24 10.20
C SER A 200 -8.72 -10.05 10.90
N SER A 201 -9.13 -10.99 11.74
CA SER A 201 -10.37 -10.95 12.52
C SER A 201 -10.24 -10.28 13.90
N CYS A 202 -9.04 -9.77 14.24
CA CYS A 202 -8.85 -8.99 15.46
C CYS A 202 -9.78 -7.75 15.42
N PRO A 203 -10.51 -7.42 16.50
CA PRO A 203 -11.33 -6.21 16.57
C PRO A 203 -10.50 -4.92 16.59
#